data_AF-C4WVH5-F1
#
_entry.id   AF-C4WVH5-F1
#
_cell.length_a   1.000
_cell.length_b   1.000
_cell.length_c   1.000
_cell.angle_alpha   90.00
_cell.angle_beta   90.00
_cell.angle_gamma   90.00
#
_symmetry.space_group_name_H-M   'P 1'
#
loop_
_entity.id
_entity.type
_entity.pdbx_description
1 polymer ?
#
loop_
_entity_poly.entity_id
_entity_poly.type
_entity_poly.pdbx_seq_one_letter_code
_entity_poly.pdbx_strand_id
1 'polypeptide(L)'
;MECANLDECVENWDSIAGDYKTLENVNKEYLAKVEEVSDLQGQCMKQVSHQKYRLNFIAKSLKNFENDERQDIIQRLWKDINHRRQQLSDIEQSLPKPNGTYLKIILGNVNVSILNKEDKFRYKDEYEKFKLVLSIIGFFLSLLNLVTHRRGIELTFLFLLVWYYCTLTIRESILKVNGSKIKGWWRVHHFISTVASAVLLV
;
A
#
# COMPACT_ATOMS: atom_id res chain seq x y z
N MET A 1 6.69 -39.81 5.77
CA MET A 1 7.26 -40.72 6.77
C MET A 1 6.09 -41.29 7.54
N GLU A 2 5.89 -42.59 7.46
CA GLU A 2 4.94 -43.31 8.33
C GLU A 2 5.78 -43.93 9.46
N CYS A 3 5.28 -43.88 10.70
CA CYS A 3 5.96 -44.51 11.83
C CYS A 3 5.97 -46.04 11.63
N ALA A 4 7.11 -46.69 11.82
CA ALA A 4 7.25 -48.12 11.61
C ALA A 4 6.63 -48.96 12.72
N ASN A 5 6.43 -48.41 13.93
CA ASN A 5 5.75 -49.05 15.05
C ASN A 5 5.19 -48.02 16.06
N LEU A 6 4.47 -48.52 17.07
CA LEU A 6 3.81 -47.69 18.09
C LEU A 6 4.81 -46.93 18.98
N ASP A 7 5.95 -47.51 19.30
CA ASP A 7 6.96 -46.85 20.15
C ASP A 7 7.55 -45.63 19.44
N GLU A 8 7.82 -45.75 18.13
CA GLU A 8 8.22 -44.64 17.27
C GLU A 8 7.12 -43.57 17.14
N CYS A 9 5.84 -43.94 17.14
CA CYS A 9 4.74 -42.97 17.21
C CYS A 9 4.76 -42.17 18.52
N VAL A 10 5.00 -42.84 19.65
CA VAL A 10 5.02 -42.21 20.98
C VAL A 10 6.22 -41.27 21.12
N GLU A 11 7.41 -41.71 20.69
CA GLU A 11 8.61 -40.87 20.71
C GLU A 11 8.45 -39.63 19.82
N ASN A 12 7.89 -39.79 18.61
CA ASN A 12 7.58 -38.66 17.73
C ASN A 12 6.52 -37.72 18.34
N TRP A 13 5.51 -38.26 19.01
CA TRP A 13 4.48 -37.45 19.69
C TRP A 13 5.07 -36.61 20.82
N ASP A 14 5.91 -37.20 21.66
CA ASP A 14 6.56 -36.50 22.77
C ASP A 14 7.54 -35.43 22.26
N SER A 15 8.24 -35.70 21.15
CA SER A 15 9.06 -34.72 20.44
C SER A 15 8.22 -33.54 19.93
N ILE A 16 7.09 -33.81 19.28
CA ILE A 16 6.14 -32.78 18.81
C ILE A 16 5.60 -31.95 19.97
N ALA A 17 5.32 -32.55 21.13
CA ALA A 17 4.87 -31.83 22.31
C ALA A 17 5.91 -30.83 22.82
N GLY A 18 7.20 -31.20 22.76
CA GLY A 18 8.33 -30.30 23.04
C GLY A 18 8.43 -29.14 22.04
N ASP A 19 8.37 -29.45 20.75
CA ASP A 19 8.40 -28.46 19.66
C ASP A 19 7.21 -27.48 19.74
N TYR A 20 6.03 -28.00 20.07
CA TYR A 20 4.82 -27.19 20.25
C TYR A 20 4.97 -26.17 21.38
N LYS A 21 5.60 -26.56 22.50
CA LYS A 21 5.87 -25.63 23.60
C LYS A 21 6.82 -24.50 23.17
N THR A 22 7.80 -24.82 22.34
CA THR A 22 8.70 -23.81 21.76
C THR A 22 7.94 -22.86 20.83
N LEU A 23 7.09 -23.39 19.95
CA LEU A 23 6.23 -22.60 19.07
C LEU A 23 5.29 -21.68 19.86
N GLU A 24 4.71 -22.17 20.95
CA GLU A 24 3.81 -21.38 21.80
C GLU A 24 4.53 -20.16 22.40
N ASN A 25 5.76 -20.35 22.89
CA ASN A 25 6.59 -19.28 23.43
C ASN A 25 6.94 -18.23 22.35
N VAL A 26 7.34 -18.68 21.16
CA VAL A 26 7.65 -17.79 20.03
C VAL A 26 6.40 -16.99 19.61
N ASN A 27 5.23 -17.62 19.56
CA ASN A 27 3.99 -16.95 19.21
C ASN A 27 3.59 -15.89 20.26
N LYS A 28 3.77 -16.19 21.56
CA LYS A 28 3.54 -15.23 22.64
C LYS A 28 4.45 -14.00 22.50
N GLU A 29 5.74 -14.22 22.22
CA GLU A 29 6.68 -13.13 21.97
C GLU A 29 6.31 -12.31 20.72
N TYR A 30 5.97 -12.99 19.62
CA TYR A 30 5.53 -12.35 18.39
C TYR A 30 4.34 -11.42 18.61
N LEU A 31 3.30 -11.88 19.31
CA LEU A 31 2.11 -11.06 19.59
C LEU A 31 2.45 -9.83 20.45
N ALA A 32 3.30 -10.00 21.47
CA ALA A 32 3.78 -8.89 22.28
C ALA A 32 4.54 -7.84 21.44
N LYS A 33 5.37 -8.29 20.50
CA LYS A 33 6.08 -7.38 19.57
C LYS A 33 5.15 -6.69 18.59
N VAL A 34 4.09 -7.34 18.13
CA VAL A 34 3.07 -6.72 17.26
C VAL A 34 2.35 -5.58 17.98
N GLU A 35 1.98 -5.79 19.25
CA GLU A 35 1.35 -4.76 20.07
C GLU A 35 2.30 -3.58 20.33
N GLU A 36 3.55 -3.87 20.72
CA GLU A 36 4.59 -2.85 20.93
C GLU A 36 4.81 -1.97 19.68
N VAL A 37 4.88 -2.60 18.50
CA VAL A 37 5.01 -1.87 17.23
C VAL A 37 3.78 -1.00 16.95
N SER A 38 2.57 -1.50 17.22
CA SER A 38 1.33 -0.74 17.05
C SER A 38 1.29 0.51 17.94
N ASP A 39 1.70 0.38 19.20
CA ASP A 39 1.77 1.50 20.15
C ASP A 39 2.80 2.54 19.73
N LEU A 40 4.00 2.11 19.33
CA LEU A 40 5.04 3.00 18.82
C LEU A 40 4.57 3.75 17.56
N GLN A 41 3.89 3.06 16.63
CA GLN A 41 3.30 3.70 15.46
C GLN A 41 2.30 4.79 15.86
N GLY A 42 1.40 4.49 16.80
CA GLY A 42 0.42 5.43 17.33
C GLY A 42 1.08 6.68 17.94
N GLN A 43 2.13 6.49 18.73
CA GLN A 43 2.89 7.59 19.33
C GLN A 43 3.59 8.43 18.27
N CYS A 44 4.30 7.81 17.32
CA CYS A 44 4.99 8.53 16.25
C CYS A 44 4.01 9.37 15.41
N MET A 45 2.85 8.81 15.02
CA MET A 45 1.84 9.55 14.25
C MET A 45 1.31 10.77 15.00
N LYS A 46 1.02 10.63 16.30
CA LYS A 46 0.59 11.75 17.16
C LYS A 46 1.65 12.83 17.24
N GLN A 47 2.90 12.45 17.50
CA GLN A 47 4.03 13.39 17.63
C GLN A 47 4.34 14.13 16.32
N VAL A 48 4.34 13.42 15.19
CA VAL A 48 4.54 14.03 13.86
C VAL A 48 3.43 15.05 13.58
N SER A 49 2.18 14.69 13.84
CA SER A 49 1.02 15.59 13.64
C SER A 49 1.14 16.85 14.50
N HIS A 50 1.52 16.68 15.77
CA HIS A 50 1.73 17.79 16.69
C HIS A 50 2.89 18.71 16.26
N GLN A 51 4.03 18.14 15.85
CA GLN A 51 5.17 18.90 15.35
C GLN A 51 4.81 19.69 14.09
N LYS A 52 4.09 19.09 13.13
CA LYS A 52 3.60 19.79 11.94
C LYS A 52 2.69 20.97 12.28
N TYR A 53 1.76 20.77 13.21
CA TYR A 53 0.89 21.84 13.69
C TYR A 53 1.70 23.02 14.26
N ARG A 54 2.66 22.74 15.16
CA ARG A 54 3.52 23.77 15.76
C ARG A 54 4.37 24.50 14.72
N LEU A 55 4.99 23.77 13.78
CA LEU A 55 5.78 24.38 12.71
C LEU A 55 4.91 25.29 11.83
N ASN A 56 3.68 24.90 11.52
CA ASN A 56 2.76 25.72 10.75
C ASN A 56 2.29 26.96 11.51
N PHE A 57 2.05 26.84 12.81
CA PHE A 57 1.74 27.96 13.68
C PHE A 57 2.89 28.98 13.73
N ILE A 58 4.14 28.51 13.93
CA ILE A 58 5.33 29.36 13.93
C ILE A 58 5.53 30.01 12.57
N ALA A 59 5.44 29.24 11.48
CA ALA A 59 5.58 29.76 10.12
C ALA A 59 4.52 30.82 9.79
N LYS A 60 3.27 30.65 10.26
CA LYS A 60 2.22 31.65 10.12
C LYS A 60 2.52 32.90 10.94
N SER A 61 3.02 32.73 12.16
CA SER A 61 3.39 33.85 13.03
C SER A 61 4.56 34.65 12.46
N LEU A 62 5.58 33.98 11.90
CA LEU A 62 6.74 34.59 11.26
C LEU A 62 6.38 35.55 10.12
N LYS A 63 5.30 35.27 9.38
CA LYS A 63 4.81 36.18 8.33
C LYS A 63 4.39 37.54 8.88
N ASN A 64 3.90 37.61 10.12
CA ASN A 64 3.53 38.88 10.73
C ASN A 64 4.76 39.72 11.13
N PHE A 65 5.95 39.11 11.17
CA PHE A 65 7.21 39.77 11.52
C PHE A 65 8.10 40.00 10.29
N GLU A 66 7.57 39.87 9.07
CA GLU A 66 8.35 39.93 7.83
C GLU A 66 9.10 41.26 7.62
N ASN A 67 8.66 42.35 8.27
CA ASN A 67 9.30 43.67 8.24
C ASN A 67 10.12 44.01 9.51
N ASP A 68 10.38 43.06 10.42
CA ASP A 68 11.21 43.29 11.63
C ASP A 68 12.67 43.57 11.24
N GLU A 69 13.39 44.38 12.02
CA GLU A 69 14.79 44.72 11.73
C GLU A 69 15.72 43.49 11.80
N ARG A 70 15.33 42.43 12.53
CA ARG A 70 16.11 41.20 12.72
C ARG A 70 15.84 40.16 11.63
N GLN A 71 16.07 40.57 10.40
CA GLN A 71 15.86 39.71 9.21
C GLN A 71 16.75 38.46 9.20
N ASP A 72 17.94 38.53 9.79
CA ASP A 72 18.85 37.40 9.92
C ASP A 72 18.25 36.25 10.75
N ILE A 73 17.54 36.59 11.83
CA ILE A 73 16.85 35.62 12.69
C ILE A 73 15.66 35.00 11.95
N ILE A 74 14.89 35.81 11.23
CA ILE A 74 13.72 35.35 10.45
C ILE A 74 14.16 34.36 9.36
N GLN A 75 15.23 34.67 8.63
CA GLN A 75 15.76 33.78 7.60
C GLN A 75 16.27 32.45 8.18
N ARG A 76 16.98 32.50 9.31
CA ARG A 76 17.43 31.28 10.02
C ARG A 76 16.24 30.42 10.45
N LEU A 77 15.21 31.01 11.04
CA LEU A 77 14.01 30.29 11.46
C LEU A 77 13.26 29.66 10.29
N TRP A 78 13.13 30.36 9.16
CA TRP A 78 12.54 29.77 7.95
C TRP A 78 13.33 28.57 7.43
N LYS A 79 14.67 28.66 7.43
CA LYS A 79 15.55 27.55 7.04
C LYS A 79 15.36 26.34 7.97
N ASP A 80 15.34 26.57 9.28
CA ASP A 80 15.17 25.50 10.28
C ASP A 80 13.78 24.85 10.19
N ILE A 81 12.73 25.64 9.98
CA ILE A 81 11.37 25.14 9.76
C ILE A 81 11.33 24.23 8.52
N ASN A 82 11.93 24.67 7.41
CA ASN A 82 11.94 23.88 6.19
C ASN A 82 12.76 22.60 6.33
N HIS A 83 13.91 22.67 7.01
CA HIS A 83 14.70 21.49 7.33
C HIS A 83 13.92 20.49 8.20
N ARG A 84 13.25 20.97 9.25
CA ARG A 84 12.42 20.14 10.14
C ARG A 84 11.24 19.52 9.40
N ARG A 85 10.61 20.25 8.46
CA ARG A 85 9.56 19.70 7.59
C ARG A 85 10.06 18.53 6.75
N GLN A 86 11.26 18.64 6.19
CA GLN A 86 11.87 17.55 5.42
C GLN A 86 12.09 16.32 6.31
N GLN A 87 12.70 16.49 7.49
CA GLN A 87 12.92 15.40 8.45
C GLN A 87 11.60 14.71 8.86
N LEU A 88 10.54 15.49 9.12
CA LEU A 88 9.21 14.94 9.42
C LEU A 88 8.64 14.17 8.24
N SER A 89 8.83 14.65 7.01
CA SER A 89 8.39 13.96 5.79
C SER A 89 9.14 12.62 5.60
N ASP A 90 10.40 12.52 6.00
CA ASP A 90 11.16 11.28 5.93
C ASP A 90 10.67 10.27 6.97
N ILE A 91 10.37 10.73 8.20
CA ILE A 91 9.74 9.90 9.23
C ILE A 91 8.36 9.41 8.78
N GLU A 92 7.56 10.24 8.11
CA GLU A 92 6.25 9.81 7.60
C GLU A 92 6.29 8.74 6.50
N GLN A 93 7.45 8.52 5.87
CA GLN A 93 7.60 7.44 4.89
C GLN A 93 7.71 6.07 5.54
N SER A 94 8.14 6.00 6.80
CA SER A 94 8.20 4.76 7.59
C SER A 94 6.92 4.50 8.38
N LEU A 95 5.99 5.47 8.43
CA LEU A 95 4.72 5.34 9.13
C LEU A 95 3.58 4.93 8.18
N PRO A 96 2.54 4.29 8.74
CA PRO A 96 1.31 4.03 7.99
C PRO A 96 0.69 5.33 7.46
N LYS A 97 0.28 5.32 6.20
CA LYS A 97 -0.39 6.45 5.55
C LYS A 97 -1.91 6.22 5.47
N PRO A 98 -2.71 7.29 5.65
CA PRO A 98 -4.14 7.18 5.51
C PRO A 98 -4.52 6.88 4.05
N ASN A 99 -5.56 6.08 3.89
CA ASN A 99 -6.12 5.78 2.57
C ASN A 99 -6.73 7.05 1.95
N GLY A 100 -6.55 7.22 0.64
CA GLY A 100 -7.34 8.20 -0.12
C GLY A 100 -8.82 7.81 -0.19
N THR A 101 -9.69 8.78 -0.45
CA THR A 101 -11.16 8.62 -0.45
C THR A 101 -11.64 7.41 -1.27
N TYR A 102 -11.08 7.19 -2.46
CA TYR A 102 -11.43 6.04 -3.32
C TYR A 102 -11.17 4.69 -2.63
N LEU A 103 -9.98 4.50 -2.04
CA LEU A 103 -9.66 3.26 -1.31
C LEU A 103 -10.52 3.11 -0.06
N LYS A 104 -10.85 4.22 0.61
CA LYS A 104 -11.73 4.18 1.79
C LYS A 104 -13.16 3.74 1.44
N ILE A 105 -13.66 4.12 0.26
CA ILE A 105 -14.97 3.67 -0.23
C ILE A 105 -14.95 2.17 -0.54
N ILE A 106 -13.88 1.67 -1.17
CA ILE A 106 -13.82 0.27 -1.64
C ILE A 106 -13.40 -0.71 -0.54
N LEU A 107 -12.39 -0.36 0.26
CA LEU A 107 -11.77 -1.25 1.25
C LEU A 107 -12.19 -0.90 2.69
N GLY A 108 -12.97 0.16 2.89
CA GLY A 108 -13.31 0.66 4.21
C GLY A 108 -12.10 1.30 4.93
N ASN A 109 -12.12 1.23 6.26
CA ASN A 109 -11.11 1.89 7.10
C ASN A 109 -9.85 1.01 7.36
N VAL A 110 -9.60 0.03 6.48
CA VAL A 110 -8.46 -0.91 6.61
C VAL A 110 -7.19 -0.26 6.07
N ASN A 111 -6.11 -0.27 6.85
CA ASN A 111 -4.85 0.31 6.43
C ASN A 111 -4.10 -0.60 5.44
N VAL A 112 -3.85 -0.12 4.22
CA VAL A 112 -3.10 -0.85 3.17
C VAL A 112 -1.62 -0.44 3.09
N SER A 113 -1.11 0.21 4.14
CA SER A 113 0.29 0.60 4.22
C SER A 113 1.17 -0.61 4.43
N ILE A 114 2.01 -0.88 3.43
CA ILE A 114 3.04 -1.90 3.49
C ILE A 114 4.26 -1.21 4.07
N LEU A 115 4.67 -1.53 5.30
CA LEU A 115 5.78 -0.82 5.95
C LEU A 115 7.14 -1.39 5.53
N ASN A 116 7.21 -2.71 5.35
CA ASN A 116 8.41 -3.40 4.93
C ASN A 116 8.78 -3.03 3.48
N LYS A 117 10.05 -2.67 3.26
CA LYS A 117 10.57 -2.30 1.94
C LYS A 117 10.56 -3.47 0.97
N GLU A 118 10.85 -4.68 1.43
CA GLU A 118 10.84 -5.89 0.61
C GLU A 118 9.42 -6.21 0.12
N ASP A 119 8.44 -6.11 1.02
CA ASP A 119 7.03 -6.35 0.69
C ASP A 119 6.49 -5.29 -0.29
N LYS A 120 6.94 -4.03 -0.21
CA LYS A 120 6.62 -2.99 -1.21
C LYS A 120 7.14 -3.38 -2.60
N PHE A 121 8.38 -3.87 -2.68
CA PHE A 121 8.96 -4.32 -3.95
C PHE A 121 8.24 -5.56 -4.47
N ARG A 122 7.98 -6.55 -3.62
CA ARG A 122 7.25 -7.76 -4.00
C ARG A 122 5.85 -7.44 -4.51
N TYR A 123 5.12 -6.55 -3.83
CA TYR A 123 3.81 -6.10 -4.30
C TYR A 123 3.88 -5.42 -5.67
N LYS A 124 4.89 -4.58 -5.90
CA LYS A 124 5.11 -3.92 -7.19
C LYS A 124 5.44 -4.93 -8.29
N ASP A 125 6.28 -5.91 -7.99
CA ASP A 125 6.63 -6.99 -8.92
C ASP A 125 5.41 -7.82 -9.32
N GLU A 126 4.62 -8.25 -8.35
CA GLU A 126 3.34 -8.97 -8.58
C GLU A 126 2.31 -8.12 -9.34
N TYR A 127 2.33 -6.79 -9.18
CA TYR A 127 1.54 -5.88 -9.98
C TYR A 127 1.99 -5.84 -11.45
N GLU A 128 3.29 -5.75 -11.72
CA GLU A 128 3.83 -5.74 -13.09
C GLU A 128 3.63 -7.09 -13.78
N LYS A 129 3.85 -8.21 -13.08
CA LYS A 129 3.57 -9.56 -13.59
C LYS A 129 2.10 -9.71 -13.98
N PHE A 130 1.18 -9.27 -13.12
CA PHE A 130 -0.25 -9.29 -13.40
C PHE A 130 -0.60 -8.53 -14.68
N LYS A 131 -0.05 -7.31 -14.86
CA LYS A 131 -0.24 -6.54 -16.09
C LYS A 131 0.24 -7.30 -17.33
N LEU A 132 1.44 -7.88 -17.25
CA LEU A 132 2.04 -8.60 -18.37
C LEU A 132 1.19 -9.81 -18.76
N VAL A 133 0.85 -10.66 -17.79
CA VAL A 133 0.06 -11.88 -18.01
C VAL A 133 -1.29 -11.56 -18.63
N LEU A 134 -2.02 -10.58 -18.10
CA LEU A 134 -3.32 -10.21 -18.65
C LEU A 134 -3.23 -9.48 -19.98
N SER A 135 -2.16 -8.74 -20.24
CA SER A 135 -1.93 -8.15 -21.57
C SER A 135 -1.71 -9.24 -22.62
N ILE A 136 -0.98 -10.31 -22.28
CA ILE A 136 -0.78 -11.46 -23.16
C ILE A 136 -2.11 -12.18 -23.42
N ILE A 137 -2.89 -12.48 -22.38
CA ILE A 137 -4.20 -13.12 -22.53
C ILE A 137 -5.15 -12.24 -23.36
N GLY A 138 -5.20 -10.93 -23.06
CA GLY A 138 -6.01 -9.96 -23.79
C GLY A 138 -5.61 -9.87 -25.27
N PHE A 139 -4.32 -9.91 -25.58
CA PHE A 139 -3.82 -9.95 -26.95
C PHE A 139 -4.35 -11.17 -27.72
N PHE A 140 -4.23 -12.38 -27.16
CA PHE A 140 -4.74 -13.59 -27.81
C PHE A 140 -6.26 -13.59 -27.95
N LEU A 141 -7.00 -13.13 -26.94
CA LEU A 141 -8.46 -12.99 -27.04
C LEU A 141 -8.87 -11.96 -28.10
N SER A 142 -8.12 -10.86 -28.24
CA SER A 142 -8.36 -9.87 -29.29
C SER A 142 -8.15 -10.46 -30.69
N LEU A 143 -7.09 -11.26 -30.88
CA LEU A 143 -6.85 -11.97 -32.14
C LEU A 143 -7.97 -12.97 -32.45
N LEU A 144 -8.39 -13.74 -31.44
CA LEU A 144 -9.47 -14.71 -31.60
C LEU A 144 -10.80 -14.03 -31.95
N ASN A 145 -11.08 -12.88 -31.33
CA ASN A 145 -12.27 -12.10 -31.64
C ASN A 145 -12.26 -11.60 -33.10
N LEU A 146 -11.11 -11.16 -33.59
CA LEU A 146 -10.93 -10.69 -34.97
C LEU A 146 -11.14 -11.81 -36.00
N VAL A 147 -10.74 -13.04 -35.69
CA VAL A 147 -10.87 -14.18 -36.64
C VAL A 147 -12.26 -14.80 -36.59
N THR A 148 -12.87 -14.90 -35.41
CA THR A 148 -14.06 -15.74 -35.22
C THR A 148 -15.37 -14.94 -35.30
N HIS A 149 -15.33 -13.62 -35.07
CA HIS A 149 -16.50 -12.72 -35.06
C HIS A 149 -17.71 -13.24 -34.24
N ARG A 150 -17.45 -14.02 -33.17
CA ARG A 150 -18.49 -14.57 -32.31
C ARG A 150 -18.80 -13.61 -31.17
N ARG A 151 -20.07 -13.23 -31.03
CA ARG A 151 -20.57 -12.34 -29.97
C ARG A 151 -20.15 -12.79 -28.55
N GLY A 152 -20.12 -14.09 -28.28
CA GLY A 152 -19.69 -14.60 -26.96
C GLY A 152 -18.22 -14.32 -26.64
N ILE A 153 -17.33 -14.36 -27.64
CA ILE A 153 -15.89 -14.08 -27.46
C ILE A 153 -15.68 -12.57 -27.24
N GLU A 154 -16.42 -11.75 -27.98
CA GLU A 154 -16.44 -10.30 -27.81
C GLU A 154 -16.88 -9.90 -26.38
N LEU A 155 -18.01 -10.43 -25.89
CA LEU A 155 -18.50 -10.17 -24.54
C LEU A 155 -17.50 -10.66 -23.46
N THR A 156 -16.88 -11.83 -23.67
CA THR A 156 -15.85 -12.35 -22.77
C THR A 156 -14.64 -11.42 -22.71
N PHE A 157 -14.21 -10.89 -23.86
CA PHE A 157 -13.11 -9.94 -23.95
C PHE A 157 -13.44 -8.61 -23.25
N LEU A 158 -14.63 -8.07 -23.49
CA LEU A 158 -15.10 -6.83 -22.84
C LEU A 158 -15.23 -7.00 -21.32
N PHE A 159 -15.76 -8.14 -20.86
CA PHE A 159 -15.81 -8.48 -19.44
C PHE A 159 -14.40 -8.53 -18.83
N LEU A 160 -13.45 -9.18 -19.52
CA LEU A 160 -12.06 -9.23 -19.08
C LEU A 160 -11.45 -7.83 -18.97
N LEU A 161 -11.73 -6.92 -19.92
CA LEU A 161 -11.26 -5.53 -19.87
C LEU A 161 -11.83 -4.76 -18.68
N VAL A 162 -13.14 -4.86 -18.43
CA VAL A 162 -13.78 -4.23 -17.26
C VAL A 162 -13.09 -4.71 -15.98
N TRP A 163 -12.98 -6.03 -15.82
CA TRP A 163 -12.33 -6.62 -14.65
C TRP A 163 -10.85 -6.20 -14.52
N TYR A 164 -10.12 -6.18 -15.63
CA TYR A 164 -8.72 -5.77 -15.66
C TYR A 164 -8.54 -4.33 -15.19
N TYR A 165 -9.25 -3.36 -15.78
CA TYR A 165 -9.09 -1.95 -15.42
C TYR A 165 -9.62 -1.64 -14.00
N CYS A 166 -10.69 -2.32 -13.55
CA CYS A 166 -11.11 -2.29 -12.15
C CYS A 166 -9.96 -2.73 -11.21
N THR A 167 -9.32 -3.86 -11.52
CA THR A 167 -8.23 -4.37 -10.69
C THR A 167 -7.00 -3.45 -10.72
N LEU A 168 -6.66 -2.89 -11.88
CA LEU A 168 -5.57 -1.92 -12.00
C LEU A 168 -5.81 -0.67 -11.15
N THR A 169 -7.02 -0.10 -11.21
CA THR A 169 -7.32 1.13 -10.45
C THR A 169 -7.18 0.92 -8.94
N ILE A 170 -7.55 -0.26 -8.43
CA ILE A 170 -7.35 -0.64 -7.02
C ILE A 170 -5.85 -0.78 -6.72
N ARG A 171 -5.12 -1.62 -7.47
CA ARG A 171 -3.69 -1.89 -7.23
C ARG A 171 -2.83 -0.62 -7.35
N GLU A 172 -3.09 0.22 -8.35
CA GLU A 172 -2.41 1.51 -8.51
C GLU A 172 -2.74 2.50 -7.39
N SER A 173 -3.96 2.45 -6.84
CA SER A 173 -4.31 3.27 -5.68
C SER A 173 -3.52 2.85 -4.45
N ILE A 174 -3.36 1.53 -4.22
CA ILE A 174 -2.54 0.97 -3.13
C ILE A 174 -1.06 1.37 -3.33
N LEU A 175 -0.52 1.23 -4.54
CA LEU A 175 0.85 1.66 -4.86
C LEU A 175 1.06 3.16 -4.59
N LYS A 176 0.08 4.01 -4.91
CA LYS A 176 0.18 5.46 -4.71
C LYS A 176 0.25 5.82 -3.22
N VAL A 177 -0.58 5.18 -2.38
CA VAL A 177 -0.52 5.36 -0.92
C VAL A 177 0.85 4.93 -0.38
N ASN A 178 1.42 3.86 -0.93
CA ASN A 178 2.73 3.33 -0.53
C ASN A 178 3.95 4.07 -1.13
N GLY A 179 3.75 5.22 -1.77
CA GLY A 179 4.83 6.10 -2.24
C GLY A 179 5.22 5.93 -3.70
N SER A 180 4.51 5.11 -4.48
CA SER A 180 4.74 5.00 -5.91
C SER A 180 4.35 6.30 -6.64
N LYS A 181 5.24 6.79 -7.50
CA LYS A 181 5.04 8.01 -8.29
C LYS A 181 4.14 7.74 -9.49
N ILE A 182 2.85 7.53 -9.24
CA ILE A 182 1.84 7.32 -10.29
C ILE A 182 1.17 8.65 -10.62
N LYS A 183 1.27 9.02 -11.91
CA LYS A 183 0.72 10.24 -12.49
C LYS A 183 -0.81 10.25 -12.42
N GLY A 184 -1.40 11.42 -12.11
CA GLY A 184 -2.84 11.54 -11.88
C GLY A 184 -3.68 11.20 -13.13
N TRP A 185 -3.27 11.72 -14.29
CA TRP A 185 -3.97 11.47 -15.55
C TRP A 185 -4.03 9.98 -15.92
N TRP A 186 -3.00 9.22 -15.56
CA TRP A 186 -2.90 7.80 -15.87
C TRP A 186 -4.01 7.00 -15.17
N ARG A 187 -4.31 7.36 -13.92
CA ARG A 187 -5.44 6.78 -13.19
C ARG A 187 -6.79 7.17 -13.79
N VAL A 188 -6.93 8.43 -14.20
CA VAL A 188 -8.15 8.93 -14.84
C VAL A 188 -8.41 8.15 -16.13
N HIS A 189 -7.36 7.92 -16.93
CA HIS A 189 -7.43 7.08 -18.12
C HIS A 189 -7.99 5.69 -17.80
N HIS A 190 -7.42 4.97 -16.82
CA HIS A 190 -7.93 3.64 -16.44
C HIS A 190 -9.38 3.63 -15.96
N PHE A 191 -9.79 4.67 -15.24
CA PHE A 191 -11.17 4.81 -14.80
C PHE A 191 -12.11 4.99 -16.01
N ILE A 192 -11.75 5.85 -16.96
CA ILE A 192 -12.51 6.04 -18.21
C ILE A 192 -12.55 4.74 -19.01
N SER A 193 -11.42 4.02 -19.13
CA SER A 193 -11.37 2.73 -19.82
C SER A 193 -12.28 1.68 -19.19
N THR A 194 -12.40 1.68 -17.86
CA THR A 194 -13.35 0.81 -17.13
C THR A 194 -14.78 1.12 -17.53
N VAL A 195 -15.18 2.39 -17.47
CA VAL A 195 -16.54 2.83 -17.81
C VAL A 195 -16.87 2.55 -19.26
N ALA A 196 -15.96 2.88 -20.19
CA ALA A 196 -16.15 2.63 -21.61
C ALA A 196 -16.33 1.13 -21.90
N SER A 197 -15.50 0.27 -21.32
CA SER A 197 -15.62 -1.18 -21.48
C SER A 197 -16.93 -1.72 -20.91
N ALA A 198 -17.39 -1.16 -19.79
CA ALA A 198 -18.65 -1.56 -19.16
C ALA A 198 -19.87 -1.15 -20.01
N VAL A 199 -19.85 0.05 -20.59
CA VAL A 199 -20.90 0.52 -21.50
C VAL A 199 -20.98 -0.34 -22.77
N LEU A 200 -19.83 -0.77 -23.31
CA LEU A 200 -19.79 -1.65 -24.48
C LEU A 200 -20.22 -3.09 -24.20
N LEU A 201 -20.12 -3.52 -22.93
CA LEU A 201 -20.48 -4.87 -22.51
C LEU A 201 -22.01 -5.07 -22.41
N VAL A 202 -22.75 -4.02 -22.07
CA VAL A 202 -24.22 -4.01 -21.96
C VAL A 202 -24.85 -3.85 -23.34
#